data_AF-A0A2L2YWP9-F1
#
_entry.id   AF-A0A2L2YWP9-F1
#
_cell.length_a   1.000
_cell.length_b   1.000
_cell.length_c   1.000
_cell.angle_alpha   90.00
_cell.angle_beta   90.00
_cell.angle_gamma   90.00
#
_symmetry.space_group_name_H-M   'P 1'
#
loop_
_entity.id
_entity.type
_entity.pdbx_description
1 polymer ?
#
loop_
_entity_poly.entity_id
_entity_poly.type
_entity_poly.pdbx_seq_one_letter_code
_entity_poly.pdbx_strand_id
1 'polypeptide(L)'
;ITIDFINFMKLSALIIIANAIAMQAILYTDYPLDFEMFRKSFHKAFISFFVTPVEELRGTEQHCSLLEPSSESVETCLASNYPDSKCSTGLNFPSYLIVFQYMVLLKLILLPVLFALFSNTGNKVEAESDTLWKFQRYNLVTKFSVSLRLPPPLNIFSLIGMLCECIFMIFRNTCHFGYKKLEKEKSRCHQESFPSYESSYWRQFAKEYWEKQEYENHVKEYGEKEMEIISSLVDDVNGNEEIIYRIRSQIAQLEADINFTHAHLETLKYREKKEDELNRPFTLHSLSRDSPYPKTKVQRFPVPDKYVPWEVMWLHYAPAIYPQP
;
A
#
# COMPACT_ATOMS: atom_id res chain seq x y z
N ILE A 1 -1.78 -24.36 2.94
CA ILE A 1 -0.61 -24.59 3.81
C ILE A 1 0.33 -25.64 3.22
N THR A 2 -0.08 -26.92 3.17
CA THR A 2 0.82 -28.01 2.76
C THR A 2 1.23 -27.92 1.30
N ILE A 3 0.34 -27.49 0.40
CA ILE A 3 0.64 -27.38 -1.04
C ILE A 3 1.72 -26.33 -1.30
N ASP A 4 1.55 -25.12 -0.78
CA ASP A 4 2.50 -24.01 -0.95
C ASP A 4 3.85 -24.35 -0.31
N PHE A 5 3.83 -24.96 0.87
CA PHE A 5 5.02 -25.41 1.56
C PHE A 5 5.75 -26.53 0.81
N ILE A 6 5.03 -27.51 0.25
CA ILE A 6 5.64 -28.58 -0.55
C ILE A 6 6.30 -28.01 -1.81
N ASN A 7 5.65 -27.06 -2.48
CA ASN A 7 6.21 -26.40 -3.66
C ASN A 7 7.47 -25.59 -3.31
N PHE A 8 7.45 -24.87 -2.20
CA PHE A 8 8.64 -24.21 -1.65
C PHE A 8 9.76 -25.22 -1.35
N MET A 9 9.45 -26.32 -0.66
CA MET A 9 10.43 -27.36 -0.31
C MET A 9 11.06 -28.02 -1.54
N LYS A 10 10.29 -28.21 -2.62
CA LYS A 10 10.82 -28.71 -3.90
C LYS A 10 11.80 -27.72 -4.52
N LEU A 11 11.44 -26.43 -4.58
CA LEU A 11 12.32 -25.38 -5.08
C LEU A 11 13.60 -25.27 -4.24
N SER A 12 13.46 -25.25 -2.91
CA SER A 12 14.59 -25.15 -2.00
C SER A 12 15.52 -26.34 -2.08
N ALA A 13 14.98 -27.56 -2.19
CA ALA A 13 15.78 -28.77 -2.32
C ALA A 13 16.66 -28.73 -3.59
N LEU A 14 16.11 -28.28 -4.73
CA LEU A 14 16.89 -28.14 -5.97
C LEU A 14 18.05 -27.15 -5.82
N ILE A 15 17.79 -25.99 -5.20
CA ILE A 15 18.81 -24.97 -4.98
C ILE A 15 19.89 -25.48 -4.02
N ILE A 16 19.51 -26.17 -2.94
CA ILE A 16 20.44 -26.72 -1.96
C ILE A 16 21.31 -27.80 -2.61
N ILE A 17 20.74 -28.74 -3.36
CA ILE A 17 21.49 -29.82 -4.01
C ILE A 17 22.46 -29.26 -5.06
N ALA A 18 22.02 -28.31 -5.90
CA ALA A 18 22.87 -27.71 -6.92
C ALA A 18 24.08 -26.98 -6.30
N ASN A 19 23.85 -26.19 -5.25
CA ASN A 19 24.92 -25.49 -4.55
C ASN A 19 25.81 -26.46 -3.74
N ALA A 20 25.26 -27.54 -3.17
CA ALA A 20 26.05 -28.56 -2.47
C ALA A 20 27.07 -29.24 -3.39
N ILE A 21 26.65 -29.56 -4.62
CA ILE A 21 27.52 -30.13 -5.65
C ILE A 21 28.58 -29.11 -6.09
N ALA A 22 28.19 -27.86 -6.35
CA ALA A 22 29.13 -26.79 -6.72
C ALA A 22 30.17 -26.52 -5.63
N MET A 23 29.72 -26.47 -4.37
CA MET A 23 30.57 -26.32 -3.19
C MET A 23 31.55 -27.48 -3.05
N GLN A 24 31.09 -28.73 -3.21
CA GLN A 24 31.96 -29.90 -3.16
C GLN A 24 33.02 -29.85 -4.27
N ALA A 25 32.63 -29.51 -5.50
CA ALA A 25 33.53 -29.46 -6.65
C ALA A 25 34.63 -28.39 -6.54
N ILE A 26 34.32 -27.26 -5.91
CA ILE A 26 35.26 -26.12 -5.79
C ILE A 26 36.11 -26.22 -4.51
N LEU A 27 35.54 -26.75 -3.43
CA LEU A 27 36.20 -26.80 -2.12
C LEU A 27 37.04 -28.06 -1.92
N TYR A 28 36.62 -29.20 -2.48
CA TYR A 28 37.28 -30.50 -2.36
C TYR A 28 37.49 -31.12 -3.75
N THR A 29 38.47 -30.61 -4.48
CA THR A 29 38.75 -30.96 -5.89
C THR A 29 39.18 -32.42 -6.10
N ASP A 30 39.87 -33.01 -5.12
CA ASP A 30 40.51 -34.33 -5.24
C ASP A 30 39.80 -35.43 -4.43
N TYR A 31 38.61 -35.14 -3.88
CA TYR A 31 37.84 -36.11 -3.10
C TYR A 31 37.21 -37.18 -4.03
N PRO A 32 37.34 -38.49 -3.73
CA PRO A 32 36.78 -39.54 -4.58
C PRO A 32 35.25 -39.50 -4.63
N LEU A 33 34.69 -39.87 -5.78
CA LEU A 33 33.24 -39.90 -6.01
C LEU A 33 32.57 -41.09 -5.29
N ASP A 34 32.52 -41.05 -3.97
CA ASP A 34 31.85 -42.04 -3.13
C ASP A 34 30.49 -41.56 -2.61
N PHE A 35 29.62 -42.51 -2.24
CA PHE A 35 28.34 -42.17 -1.57
C PHE A 35 28.56 -41.36 -0.28
N GLU A 36 29.70 -41.56 0.38
CA GLU A 36 30.07 -40.79 1.55
C GLU A 36 30.29 -39.30 1.24
N MET A 37 30.83 -38.98 0.05
CA MET A 37 30.96 -37.59 -0.44
C MET A 37 29.59 -36.94 -0.52
N PHE A 38 28.64 -37.60 -1.19
CA PHE A 38 27.29 -37.09 -1.38
C PHE A 38 26.59 -36.87 -0.04
N ARG A 39 26.69 -37.85 0.88
CA ARG A 39 26.11 -37.75 2.22
C ARG A 39 26.68 -36.56 3.00
N LYS A 40 28.01 -36.37 2.98
CA LYS A 40 28.67 -35.26 3.67
C LYS A 40 28.31 -33.92 3.06
N SER A 41 28.37 -33.80 1.72
CA SER A 41 28.03 -32.57 0.99
C SER A 41 26.59 -32.14 1.24
N PHE A 42 25.64 -33.08 1.13
CA PHE A 42 24.24 -32.80 1.41
C PHE A 42 24.00 -32.42 2.88
N HIS A 43 24.60 -33.14 3.83
CA HIS A 43 24.47 -32.83 5.26
C HIS A 43 25.01 -31.43 5.59
N LYS A 44 26.17 -31.06 5.03
CA LYS A 44 26.76 -29.72 5.20
C LYS A 44 25.86 -28.62 4.61
N ALA A 45 25.39 -28.81 3.38
CA ALA A 45 24.47 -27.85 2.75
C ALA A 45 23.14 -27.74 3.51
N PHE A 46 22.61 -28.86 4.03
CA PHE A 46 21.41 -28.83 4.85
C PHE A 46 21.62 -28.12 6.19
N ILE A 47 22.71 -28.41 6.90
CA ILE A 47 23.07 -27.71 8.16
C ILE A 47 23.30 -26.22 7.92
N SER A 48 23.76 -25.84 6.73
CA SER A 48 23.92 -24.44 6.34
C SER A 48 22.62 -23.62 6.49
N PHE A 49 21.47 -24.28 6.46
CA PHE A 49 20.18 -23.65 6.72
C PHE A 49 20.08 -23.05 8.13
N PHE A 50 20.69 -23.71 9.11
CA PHE A 50 20.65 -23.33 10.52
C PHE A 50 21.93 -22.62 10.97
N VAL A 51 23.09 -23.06 10.50
CA VAL A 51 24.42 -22.59 10.94
C VAL A 51 25.21 -22.08 9.74
N THR A 52 26.06 -21.07 9.90
CA THR A 52 27.02 -20.64 8.87
C THR A 52 28.34 -21.39 9.05
N PRO A 53 28.72 -22.34 8.16
CA PRO A 53 29.99 -23.04 8.25
C PRO A 53 31.09 -22.15 7.66
N VAL A 54 31.69 -21.31 8.50
CA VAL A 54 32.78 -20.39 8.09
C VAL A 54 34.14 -21.09 8.22
N GLU A 55 34.18 -22.20 8.95
CA GLU A 55 35.38 -22.96 9.27
C GLU A 55 36.02 -23.59 8.02
N GLU A 56 35.20 -24.03 7.05
CA GLU A 56 35.69 -24.68 5.83
C GLU A 56 36.35 -23.70 4.83
N LEU A 57 35.95 -22.43 4.88
CA LEU A 57 36.57 -21.33 4.13
C LEU A 57 37.95 -20.95 4.70
N ARG A 58 38.14 -21.19 5.99
CA ARG A 58 39.31 -20.74 6.74
C ARG A 58 40.50 -21.70 6.63
N GLY A 59 40.29 -22.88 6.04
CA GLY A 59 41.35 -23.87 5.79
C GLY A 59 42.09 -24.33 7.05
N THR A 60 41.50 -24.17 8.23
CA THR A 60 42.18 -24.30 9.54
C THR A 60 42.00 -25.69 10.15
N GLU A 61 41.87 -26.72 9.31
CA GLU A 61 41.83 -28.08 9.81
C GLU A 61 43.25 -28.49 10.25
N GLN A 62 43.44 -28.69 11.56
CA GLN A 62 44.73 -28.91 12.22
C GLN A 62 45.53 -30.13 11.69
N HIS A 63 44.88 -30.98 10.88
CA HIS A 63 45.47 -32.18 10.28
C HIS A 63 45.92 -31.98 8.82
N CYS A 64 45.68 -30.80 8.23
CA CYS A 64 46.03 -30.52 6.84
C CYS A 64 47.35 -29.75 6.76
N SER A 65 48.45 -30.44 6.43
CA SER A 65 49.74 -29.82 6.11
C SER A 65 49.87 -29.53 4.62
N LEU A 66 50.32 -28.32 4.26
CA LEU A 66 50.58 -27.94 2.87
C LEU A 66 51.70 -28.84 2.31
N LEU A 67 51.54 -29.29 1.06
CA LEU A 67 52.57 -30.07 0.37
C LEU A 67 53.86 -29.22 0.25
N GLU A 68 54.90 -29.60 0.97
CA GLU A 68 56.24 -29.02 0.75
C GLU A 68 56.75 -29.49 -0.62
N PRO A 69 57.35 -28.59 -1.44
CA PRO A 69 57.88 -28.97 -2.75
C PRO A 69 59.12 -29.85 -2.58
N SER A 70 58.93 -31.16 -2.44
CA SER A 70 60.02 -32.14 -2.47
C SER A 70 60.43 -32.45 -3.91
N SER A 71 61.74 -32.52 -4.16
CA SER A 71 62.39 -32.76 -5.45
C SER A 71 62.26 -34.19 -6.00
N GLU A 72 61.25 -34.94 -5.59
CA GLU A 72 60.92 -36.26 -6.13
C GLU A 72 59.58 -36.17 -6.85
N SER A 73 59.55 -36.72 -8.07
CA SER A 73 58.42 -36.69 -8.98
C SER A 73 57.16 -37.25 -8.33
N VAL A 74 56.25 -36.37 -7.91
CA VAL A 74 54.91 -36.75 -7.51
C VAL A 74 54.21 -37.29 -8.77
N GLU A 75 54.07 -38.62 -8.87
CA GLU A 75 53.40 -39.32 -9.99
C GLU A 75 51.87 -39.08 -10.02
N THR A 76 51.36 -38.15 -9.23
CA THR A 76 49.93 -37.83 -9.14
C THR A 76 49.67 -36.36 -9.46
N CYS A 77 48.76 -36.13 -10.43
CA CYS A 77 48.25 -34.81 -10.73
C CYS A 77 47.19 -34.45 -9.69
N LEU A 78 47.58 -33.77 -8.62
CA LEU A 78 46.68 -33.25 -7.60
C LEU A 78 46.25 -31.82 -7.98
N ALA A 79 44.95 -31.55 -7.93
CA ALA A 79 44.41 -30.20 -8.14
C ALA A 79 44.49 -29.33 -6.88
N SER A 80 44.56 -29.95 -5.70
CA SER A 80 44.72 -29.30 -4.39
C SER A 80 46.19 -29.16 -3.97
N ASN A 81 46.46 -28.18 -3.12
CA ASN A 81 47.76 -27.96 -2.49
C ASN A 81 48.02 -28.89 -1.28
N TYR A 82 47.09 -29.79 -0.97
CA TYR A 82 47.16 -30.71 0.17
C TYR A 82 47.26 -32.17 -0.32
N PRO A 83 48.09 -33.02 0.32
CA PRO A 83 48.17 -34.44 0.01
C PRO A 83 46.90 -35.20 0.44
N ASP A 84 46.20 -34.71 1.47
CA ASP A 84 44.95 -35.27 1.95
C ASP A 84 43.75 -34.73 1.15
N SER A 85 43.07 -35.61 0.44
CA SER A 85 41.85 -35.29 -0.34
C SER A 85 40.66 -34.81 0.49
N LYS A 86 40.74 -34.95 1.81
CA LYS A 86 39.73 -34.49 2.79
C LYS A 86 39.86 -33.01 3.13
N CYS A 87 40.98 -32.38 2.78
CA CYS A 87 41.26 -30.99 3.11
C CYS A 87 40.60 -30.03 2.12
N SER A 88 40.09 -28.92 2.64
CA SER A 88 39.49 -27.85 1.83
C SER A 88 40.58 -27.00 1.16
N THR A 89 40.51 -26.84 -0.16
CA THR A 89 41.37 -25.93 -0.95
C THR A 89 40.92 -24.45 -0.84
N GLY A 90 40.03 -24.13 0.11
CA GLY A 90 39.20 -22.92 0.21
C GLY A 90 39.86 -21.55 0.32
N LEU A 91 41.18 -21.42 0.07
CA LEU A 91 41.86 -20.12 0.01
C LEU A 91 41.70 -19.37 -1.31
N ASN A 92 40.98 -19.93 -2.30
CA ASN A 92 40.80 -19.32 -3.61
C ASN A 92 39.60 -18.35 -3.64
N PHE A 93 39.73 -17.22 -4.33
CA PHE A 93 38.65 -16.23 -4.50
C PHE A 93 37.32 -16.82 -5.03
N PRO A 94 37.31 -17.75 -6.01
CA PRO A 94 36.08 -18.38 -6.47
C PRO A 94 35.33 -19.17 -5.38
N SER A 95 36.05 -19.81 -4.45
CA SER A 95 35.46 -20.53 -3.33
C SER A 95 34.65 -19.58 -2.45
N TYR A 96 35.24 -18.44 -2.06
CA TYR A 96 34.55 -17.40 -1.28
C TYR A 96 33.31 -16.86 -2.00
N LEU A 97 33.39 -16.61 -3.31
CA LEU A 97 32.27 -16.10 -4.10
C LEU A 97 31.09 -17.08 -4.03
N ILE A 98 31.30 -18.36 -4.31
CA ILE A 98 30.22 -19.36 -4.34
C ILE A 98 29.63 -19.58 -2.94
N VAL A 99 30.44 -19.63 -1.88
CA VAL A 99 29.90 -19.74 -0.51
C VAL A 99 29.06 -18.51 -0.16
N PHE A 100 29.55 -17.32 -0.50
CA PHE A 100 28.83 -16.07 -0.25
C PHE A 100 27.51 -16.01 -1.02
N GLN A 101 27.53 -16.34 -2.32
CA GLN A 101 26.33 -16.42 -3.14
C GLN A 101 25.32 -17.41 -2.54
N TYR A 102 25.79 -18.60 -2.12
CA TYR A 102 24.93 -19.60 -1.49
C TYR A 102 24.31 -19.09 -0.18
N MET A 103 25.08 -18.39 0.65
CA MET A 103 24.59 -17.77 1.88
C MET A 103 23.53 -16.70 1.62
N VAL A 104 23.73 -15.86 0.61
CA VAL A 104 22.74 -14.85 0.19
C VAL A 104 21.45 -15.53 -0.25
N LEU A 105 21.53 -16.52 -1.14
CA LEU A 105 20.35 -17.27 -1.58
C LEU A 105 19.62 -17.88 -0.37
N LEU A 106 20.34 -18.56 0.51
CA LEU A 106 19.72 -19.30 1.60
C LEU A 106 19.15 -18.37 2.68
N LYS A 107 19.92 -17.38 3.14
CA LYS A 107 19.58 -16.53 4.29
C LYS A 107 18.75 -15.30 3.93
N LEU A 108 18.95 -14.72 2.74
CA LEU A 108 18.25 -13.49 2.33
C LEU A 108 17.11 -13.73 1.33
N ILE A 109 17.05 -14.89 0.68
CA ILE A 109 15.95 -15.21 -0.25
C ILE A 109 15.07 -16.32 0.30
N LEU A 110 15.61 -17.53 0.50
CA LEU A 110 14.80 -18.69 0.89
C LEU A 110 14.14 -18.53 2.26
N LEU A 111 14.91 -18.11 3.29
CA LEU A 111 14.37 -17.93 4.64
C LEU A 111 13.27 -16.85 4.72
N PRO A 112 13.44 -15.64 4.16
CA PRO A 112 12.39 -14.63 4.16
C PRO A 112 11.15 -15.04 3.36
N VAL A 113 11.31 -15.72 2.23
CA VAL A 113 10.18 -16.24 1.46
C VAL A 113 9.41 -17.29 2.27
N LEU A 114 10.11 -18.20 2.96
CA LEU A 114 9.48 -19.17 3.85
C LEU A 114 8.69 -18.49 4.96
N PHE A 115 9.28 -17.47 5.60
CA PHE A 115 8.61 -16.68 6.63
C PHE A 115 7.36 -15.97 6.08
N ALA A 116 7.46 -15.35 4.90
CA ALA A 116 6.33 -14.68 4.26
C ALA A 116 5.18 -15.65 3.94
N LEU A 117 5.48 -16.87 3.46
CA LEU A 117 4.47 -17.91 3.21
C LEU A 117 3.74 -18.34 4.49
N PHE A 118 4.48 -18.55 5.58
CA PHE A 118 3.88 -18.90 6.87
C PHE A 118 3.09 -17.74 7.46
N SER A 119 3.59 -16.51 7.37
CA SER A 119 2.88 -15.32 7.85
C SER A 119 1.56 -15.11 7.11
N ASN A 120 1.58 -15.15 5.77
CA ASN A 120 0.37 -15.03 4.95
C ASN A 120 -0.65 -16.13 5.27
N THR A 121 -0.17 -17.35 5.46
CA THR A 121 -1.04 -18.46 5.85
C THR A 121 -1.59 -18.30 7.26
N GLY A 122 -0.77 -17.88 8.21
CA GLY A 122 -1.16 -17.61 9.59
C GLY A 122 -2.29 -16.59 9.64
N ASN A 123 -2.13 -15.45 8.96
CA ASN A 123 -3.13 -14.40 8.91
C ASN A 123 -4.46 -14.88 8.29
N LYS A 124 -4.41 -15.76 7.28
CA LYS A 124 -5.63 -16.35 6.69
C LYS A 124 -6.35 -17.32 7.63
N VAL A 125 -5.59 -18.12 8.37
CA VAL A 125 -6.12 -19.17 9.23
C VAL A 125 -6.59 -18.62 10.58
N GLU A 126 -5.98 -17.53 11.06
CA GLU A 126 -6.29 -16.93 12.36
C GLU A 126 -7.78 -16.62 12.54
N ALA A 127 -8.44 -16.08 11.51
CA ALA A 127 -9.86 -15.75 11.53
C ALA A 127 -10.80 -16.94 11.78
N GLU A 128 -10.42 -18.16 11.37
CA GLU A 128 -11.22 -19.39 11.53
C GLU A 128 -10.64 -20.36 12.56
N SER A 129 -9.46 -20.06 13.12
CA SER A 129 -8.75 -20.97 14.02
C SER A 129 -9.49 -21.25 15.32
N ASP A 130 -10.15 -20.23 15.87
CA ASP A 130 -10.91 -20.32 17.13
C ASP A 130 -12.12 -21.24 17.03
N THR A 131 -12.85 -21.21 15.92
CA THR A 131 -14.02 -22.06 15.71
C THR A 131 -13.60 -23.51 15.53
N LEU A 132 -12.53 -23.75 14.75
CA LEU A 132 -11.95 -25.07 14.57
C LEU A 132 -11.40 -25.63 15.89
N TRP A 133 -10.70 -24.82 16.69
CA TRP A 133 -10.20 -25.22 18.00
C TRP A 133 -11.35 -25.59 18.95
N LYS A 134 -12.42 -24.79 19.00
CA LYS A 134 -13.62 -25.10 19.81
C LYS A 134 -14.25 -26.42 19.39
N PHE A 135 -14.36 -26.70 18.08
CA PHE A 135 -14.86 -27.97 17.55
C PHE A 135 -13.96 -29.15 17.93
N GLN A 136 -12.64 -29.03 17.74
CA GLN A 136 -11.68 -30.06 18.11
C GLN A 136 -11.68 -30.32 19.62
N ARG A 137 -11.77 -29.26 20.43
CA ARG A 137 -11.89 -29.34 21.88
C ARG A 137 -13.15 -30.08 22.29
N TYR A 138 -14.30 -29.77 21.69
CA TYR A 138 -15.55 -30.48 21.96
C TYR A 138 -15.41 -31.98 21.65
N ASN A 139 -14.83 -32.33 20.50
CA ASN A 139 -14.61 -33.72 20.12
C ASN A 139 -13.65 -34.43 21.12
N LEU A 140 -12.59 -33.75 21.55
CA LEU A 140 -11.65 -34.27 22.54
C LEU A 140 -12.32 -34.51 23.89
N VAL A 141 -13.07 -33.53 24.40
CA VAL A 141 -13.80 -33.62 25.67
C VAL A 141 -14.84 -34.74 25.62
N THR A 142 -15.57 -34.87 24.51
CA THR A 142 -16.56 -35.94 24.31
C THR A 142 -15.91 -37.32 24.29
N LYS A 143 -14.73 -37.45 23.67
CA LYS A 143 -13.97 -38.71 23.71
C LYS A 143 -13.50 -39.04 25.13
N PHE A 144 -13.03 -38.05 25.88
CA PHE A 144 -12.58 -38.28 27.26
C PHE A 144 -13.73 -38.54 28.25
N SER A 145 -14.91 -37.97 28.04
CA SER A 145 -16.06 -38.21 28.92
C SER A 145 -16.57 -39.65 28.85
N VAL A 146 -16.45 -40.29 27.67
CA VAL A 146 -16.83 -41.70 27.45
C VAL A 146 -15.65 -42.66 27.66
N SER A 147 -14.42 -42.14 27.73
CA SER A 147 -13.22 -42.96 27.92
C SER A 147 -13.15 -43.57 29.33
N LEU A 148 -12.53 -44.74 29.42
CA LEU A 148 -12.31 -45.43 30.69
C LEU A 148 -11.42 -44.58 31.61
N ARG A 149 -11.68 -44.62 32.92
CA ARG A 149 -11.08 -43.73 33.94
C ARG A 149 -9.58 -43.95 34.16
N LEU A 150 -9.02 -45.03 33.62
CA LEU A 150 -7.64 -45.44 33.81
C LEU A 150 -6.84 -45.22 32.52
N PRO A 151 -5.57 -44.81 32.63
CA PRO A 151 -4.71 -44.60 31.46
C PRO A 151 -4.55 -45.90 30.65
N PRO A 152 -4.21 -45.83 29.35
CA PRO A 152 -4.18 -46.98 28.43
C PRO A 152 -3.55 -48.28 28.97
N PRO A 153 -2.39 -48.28 29.67
CA PRO A 153 -1.82 -49.52 30.20
C PRO A 153 -2.64 -50.17 31.34
N LEU A 154 -3.42 -49.38 32.11
CA LEU A 154 -4.23 -49.86 33.24
C LEU A 154 -5.71 -50.06 32.87
N ASN A 155 -6.08 -49.82 31.60
CA ASN A 155 -7.43 -49.95 31.10
C ASN A 155 -7.97 -51.40 31.21
N ILE A 156 -7.08 -52.39 31.20
CA ILE A 156 -7.44 -53.81 31.31
C ILE A 156 -8.13 -54.09 32.65
N PHE A 157 -7.67 -53.49 33.75
CA PHE A 157 -8.31 -53.64 35.06
C PHE A 157 -9.71 -53.02 35.12
N SER A 158 -9.88 -51.88 34.44
CA SER A 158 -11.19 -51.21 34.28
C SER A 158 -12.19 -52.10 33.54
N LEU A 159 -11.73 -52.78 32.49
CA LEU A 159 -12.55 -53.69 31.68
C LEU A 159 -12.87 -54.98 32.43
N ILE A 160 -11.90 -55.56 33.15
CA ILE A 160 -12.12 -56.75 33.99
C ILE A 160 -13.14 -56.43 35.09
N GLY A 161 -13.04 -55.27 35.75
CA GLY A 161 -14.02 -54.85 36.76
C GLY A 161 -15.46 -54.75 36.19
N MET A 162 -15.63 -54.12 35.01
CA MET A 162 -16.94 -54.07 34.35
C MET A 162 -17.45 -55.46 33.94
N LEU A 163 -16.57 -56.36 33.47
CA LEU A 163 -16.95 -57.74 33.12
C LEU A 163 -17.38 -58.54 34.36
N CYS A 164 -16.66 -58.42 35.47
CA CYS A 164 -17.01 -59.07 36.73
C CYS A 164 -18.34 -58.56 37.28
N GLU A 165 -18.59 -57.25 37.26
CA GLU A 165 -19.90 -56.69 37.64
C GLU A 165 -21.04 -57.21 36.74
N CYS A 166 -20.83 -57.25 35.42
CA CYS A 166 -21.80 -57.78 34.46
C CYS A 166 -22.10 -59.28 34.71
N ILE A 167 -21.07 -60.11 34.89
CA ILE A 167 -21.24 -61.55 35.17
C ILE A 167 -21.99 -61.74 36.49
N PHE A 168 -21.60 -61.00 37.54
CA PHE A 168 -22.29 -61.05 38.83
C PHE A 168 -23.78 -60.64 38.72
N MET A 169 -24.09 -59.61 37.92
CA MET A 169 -25.48 -59.19 37.68
C MET A 169 -26.30 -60.22 36.88
N ILE A 170 -25.69 -60.89 35.90
CA ILE A 170 -26.33 -61.96 35.11
C ILE A 170 -26.64 -63.16 36.02
N PHE A 171 -25.69 -63.56 36.87
CA PHE A 171 -25.90 -64.65 37.83
C PHE A 171 -26.93 -64.30 38.93
N ARG A 172 -27.10 -63.02 39.27
CA ARG A 172 -28.05 -62.58 40.31
C ARG A 172 -29.48 -62.30 39.79
N ASN A 173 -29.79 -62.67 38.54
CA ASN A 173 -31.11 -62.54 37.92
C ASN A 173 -31.78 -61.16 38.13
N THR A 174 -30.99 -60.08 38.13
CA THR A 174 -31.49 -58.70 38.22
C THR A 174 -30.93 -57.88 37.05
N CYS A 175 -31.47 -58.13 35.85
CA CYS A 175 -31.22 -57.35 34.64
C CYS A 175 -31.79 -55.92 34.71
N HIS A 176 -31.38 -55.10 35.70
CA HIS A 176 -31.92 -53.73 35.80
C HIS A 176 -30.90 -52.61 36.11
N PHE A 177 -29.58 -52.81 36.02
CA PHE A 177 -28.65 -51.69 36.29
C PHE A 177 -27.78 -51.23 35.12
N GLY A 178 -27.43 -52.11 34.17
CA GLY A 178 -26.61 -51.76 33.01
C GLY A 178 -27.30 -50.81 32.03
N TYR A 179 -28.57 -51.08 31.70
CA TYR A 179 -29.38 -50.17 30.86
C TYR A 179 -29.74 -48.90 31.62
N LYS A 180 -30.07 -48.99 32.91
CA LYS A 180 -30.46 -47.81 33.70
C LYS A 180 -29.32 -46.83 33.96
N LYS A 181 -28.03 -47.20 33.94
CA LYS A 181 -26.96 -46.20 34.11
C LYS A 181 -26.65 -45.48 32.80
N LEU A 182 -26.58 -46.21 31.68
CA LEU A 182 -26.43 -45.61 30.35
C LEU A 182 -27.67 -44.79 29.96
N GLU A 183 -28.86 -45.29 30.28
CA GLU A 183 -30.12 -44.58 30.08
C GLU A 183 -30.28 -43.45 31.08
N LYS A 184 -29.90 -43.55 32.36
CA LYS A 184 -30.00 -42.42 33.32
C LYS A 184 -28.91 -41.36 33.12
N GLU A 185 -27.81 -41.69 32.43
CA GLU A 185 -26.78 -40.73 31.97
C GLU A 185 -27.18 -40.11 30.62
N LYS A 186 -27.75 -40.89 29.70
CA LYS A 186 -28.39 -40.42 28.46
C LYS A 186 -29.66 -39.61 28.74
N SER A 187 -30.45 -39.94 29.75
CA SER A 187 -31.58 -39.19 30.29
C SER A 187 -31.12 -38.06 31.20
N ARG A 188 -29.95 -38.08 31.84
CA ARG A 188 -29.41 -36.85 32.45
C ARG A 188 -29.05 -35.83 31.38
N CYS A 189 -28.49 -36.27 30.26
CA CYS A 189 -28.19 -35.42 29.11
C CYS A 189 -29.42 -35.05 28.26
N HIS A 190 -30.48 -35.88 28.23
CA HIS A 190 -31.72 -35.60 27.46
C HIS A 190 -32.90 -35.09 28.32
N GLN A 191 -32.80 -35.18 29.64
CA GLN A 191 -33.85 -34.86 30.62
C GLN A 191 -33.32 -33.97 31.76
N GLU A 192 -32.19 -33.29 31.55
CA GLU A 192 -32.24 -31.86 31.79
C GLU A 192 -33.32 -31.34 30.83
N SER A 193 -34.45 -30.88 31.36
CA SER A 193 -35.30 -29.96 30.58
C SER A 193 -34.34 -28.99 29.91
N PHE A 194 -34.22 -29.06 28.58
CA PHE A 194 -33.45 -28.09 27.81
C PHE A 194 -33.79 -26.73 28.40
N PRO A 195 -32.87 -26.10 29.16
CA PRO A 195 -33.32 -25.01 29.99
C PRO A 195 -33.78 -23.92 29.03
N SER A 196 -34.78 -23.15 29.43
CA SER A 196 -35.32 -22.04 28.64
C SER A 196 -34.25 -21.05 28.14
N TYR A 197 -33.01 -21.15 28.64
CA TYR A 197 -31.84 -20.44 28.14
C TYR A 197 -31.55 -20.74 26.65
N GLU A 198 -31.82 -21.95 26.14
CA GLU A 198 -31.47 -22.30 24.77
C GLU A 198 -32.37 -21.57 23.76
N SER A 199 -33.66 -21.39 24.09
CA SER A 199 -34.58 -20.55 23.32
C SER A 199 -34.18 -19.07 23.34
N SER A 200 -33.71 -18.55 24.49
CA SER A 200 -33.21 -17.17 24.56
C SER A 200 -31.87 -17.00 23.85
N TYR A 201 -31.00 -18.01 23.87
CA TYR A 201 -29.70 -17.99 23.19
C TYR A 201 -29.87 -18.00 21.67
N TRP A 202 -30.69 -18.90 21.13
CA TRP A 202 -31.00 -18.90 19.69
C TRP A 202 -31.78 -17.66 19.26
N ARG A 203 -32.65 -17.10 20.12
CA ARG A 203 -33.29 -15.79 19.86
C ARG A 203 -32.29 -14.64 19.81
N GLN A 204 -31.31 -14.63 20.70
CA GLN A 204 -30.27 -13.61 20.73
C GLN A 204 -29.34 -13.73 19.50
N PHE A 205 -28.92 -14.94 19.16
CA PHE A 205 -28.14 -15.22 17.95
C PHE A 205 -28.90 -14.84 16.67
N ALA A 206 -30.18 -15.20 16.59
CA ALA A 206 -31.01 -14.80 15.46
C ALA A 206 -31.10 -13.27 15.39
N LYS A 207 -31.34 -12.59 16.52
CA LYS A 207 -31.40 -11.13 16.58
C LYS A 207 -30.09 -10.48 16.11
N GLU A 208 -28.93 -10.94 16.61
CA GLU A 208 -27.61 -10.44 16.19
C GLU A 208 -27.35 -10.67 14.69
N TYR A 209 -27.76 -11.82 14.16
CA TYR A 209 -27.65 -12.11 12.72
C TYR A 209 -28.52 -11.15 11.89
N TRP A 210 -29.78 -10.95 12.29
CA TRP A 210 -30.70 -10.02 11.63
C TRP A 210 -30.17 -8.58 11.70
N GLU A 211 -29.70 -8.11 12.86
CA GLU A 211 -29.12 -6.77 13.03
C GLU A 211 -27.88 -6.56 12.16
N LYS A 212 -27.00 -7.57 12.07
CA LYS A 212 -25.81 -7.49 11.21
C LYS A 212 -26.20 -7.43 9.74
N GLN A 213 -27.19 -8.21 9.32
CA GLN A 213 -27.64 -8.22 7.94
C GLN A 213 -28.37 -6.92 7.56
N GLU A 214 -29.15 -6.36 8.49
CA GLU A 214 -29.79 -5.05 8.32
C GLU A 214 -28.76 -3.93 8.24
N TYR A 215 -27.70 -3.97 9.06
CA TYR A 215 -26.57 -3.07 8.94
C TYR A 215 -25.86 -3.19 7.57
N GLU A 216 -25.57 -4.41 7.10
CA GLU A 216 -24.95 -4.62 5.79
C GLU A 216 -25.84 -4.12 4.64
N ASN A 217 -27.15 -4.30 4.73
CA ASN A 217 -28.11 -3.77 3.76
C ASN A 217 -28.17 -2.24 3.80
N HIS A 218 -28.20 -1.64 4.99
CA HIS A 218 -28.14 -0.18 5.13
C HIS A 218 -26.85 0.38 4.54
N VAL A 219 -25.69 -0.23 4.81
CA VAL A 219 -24.41 0.22 4.23
C VAL A 219 -24.44 0.17 2.70
N LYS A 220 -25.02 -0.88 2.11
CA LYS A 220 -25.22 -0.95 0.65
C LYS A 220 -26.15 0.14 0.14
N GLU A 221 -27.30 0.33 0.78
CA GLU A 221 -28.27 1.36 0.38
C GLU A 221 -27.69 2.77 0.51
N TYR A 222 -26.93 3.06 1.57
CA TYR A 222 -26.20 4.32 1.71
C TYR A 222 -25.16 4.49 0.61
N GLY A 223 -24.39 3.45 0.27
CA GLY A 223 -23.43 3.51 -0.83
C GLY A 223 -24.09 3.73 -2.20
N GLU A 224 -25.26 3.13 -2.44
CA GLU A 224 -26.06 3.37 -3.65
C GLU A 224 -26.58 4.81 -3.72
N LYS A 225 -27.10 5.34 -2.60
CA LYS A 225 -27.53 6.75 -2.51
C LYS A 225 -26.38 7.73 -2.68
N GLU A 226 -25.21 7.44 -2.11
CA GLU A 226 -24.01 8.25 -2.31
C GLU A 226 -23.59 8.26 -3.79
N MET A 227 -23.62 7.10 -4.46
CA MET A 227 -23.36 7.01 -5.90
C MET A 227 -24.40 7.77 -6.73
N GLU A 228 -25.67 7.72 -6.36
CA GLU A 228 -26.75 8.47 -7.03
C GLU A 228 -26.53 10.00 -6.91
N ILE A 229 -26.20 10.48 -5.70
CA ILE A 229 -25.87 11.89 -5.47
C ILE A 229 -24.64 12.30 -6.30
N ILE A 230 -23.57 11.50 -6.27
CA ILE A 230 -22.36 11.77 -7.06
C ILE A 230 -22.70 11.82 -8.56
N SER A 231 -23.53 10.89 -9.06
CA SER A 231 -23.95 10.88 -10.46
C SER A 231 -24.70 12.16 -10.83
N SER A 232 -25.64 12.60 -9.98
CA SER A 232 -26.38 13.85 -10.22
C SER A 232 -25.48 15.09 -10.24
N LEU A 233 -24.48 15.15 -9.34
CA LEU A 233 -23.51 16.24 -9.32
C LEU A 233 -22.62 16.25 -10.57
N VAL A 234 -22.25 15.08 -11.08
CA VAL A 234 -21.50 14.98 -12.35
C VAL A 234 -22.36 15.46 -13.53
N ASP A 235 -23.64 15.08 -13.57
CA ASP A 235 -24.55 15.56 -14.61
C ASP A 235 -24.75 17.08 -14.55
N ASP A 236 -24.86 17.66 -13.35
CA ASP A 236 -24.94 19.12 -13.16
C ASP A 236 -23.65 19.83 -13.60
N VAL A 237 -22.47 19.27 -13.30
CA VAL A 237 -21.18 19.83 -13.74
C VAL A 237 -21.07 19.79 -15.27
N ASN A 238 -21.44 18.68 -15.90
CA ASN A 238 -21.46 18.56 -17.36
C ASN A 238 -22.45 19.56 -17.99
N GLY A 239 -23.64 19.72 -17.40
CA GLY A 239 -24.62 20.73 -17.84
C GLY A 239 -24.11 22.16 -17.72
N ASN A 240 -23.37 22.47 -16.64
CA ASN A 240 -22.74 23.78 -16.46
C ASN A 240 -21.65 24.05 -17.50
N GLU A 241 -20.95 23.04 -18.00
CA GLU A 241 -19.96 23.18 -19.05
C GLU A 241 -20.58 23.75 -20.33
N GLU A 242 -21.76 23.24 -20.73
CA GLU A 242 -22.51 23.74 -21.89
C GLU A 242 -22.93 25.21 -21.73
N ILE A 243 -23.37 25.59 -20.53
CA ILE A 243 -23.71 26.99 -20.19
C ILE A 243 -22.47 27.88 -20.29
N ILE A 244 -21.32 27.43 -19.78
CA ILE A 244 -20.05 28.17 -19.86
C ILE A 244 -19.64 28.36 -21.33
N TYR A 245 -19.77 27.34 -22.17
CA TYR A 245 -19.49 27.48 -23.60
C TYR A 245 -20.41 28.50 -24.27
N ARG A 246 -21.71 28.49 -23.93
CA ARG A 246 -22.67 29.47 -24.44
C ARG A 246 -22.34 30.89 -24.01
N ILE A 247 -22.02 31.11 -22.72
CA ILE A 247 -21.61 32.42 -22.19
C ILE A 247 -20.33 32.89 -22.88
N ARG A 248 -19.31 32.02 -23.03
CA ARG A 248 -18.06 32.36 -23.73
C ARG A 248 -18.33 32.82 -25.17
N SER A 249 -19.22 32.13 -25.89
CA SER A 249 -19.58 32.55 -27.25
C SER A 249 -20.29 33.91 -27.29
N GLN A 250 -21.17 34.19 -26.32
CA GLN A 250 -21.86 35.48 -26.22
C GLN A 250 -20.90 36.61 -25.86
N ILE A 251 -19.94 36.36 -24.97
CA ILE A 251 -18.89 37.33 -24.61
C ILE A 251 -18.04 37.66 -25.84
N ALA A 252 -17.62 36.65 -26.61
CA ALA A 252 -16.84 36.88 -27.83
C ALA A 252 -17.61 37.72 -28.87
N GLN A 253 -18.93 37.52 -28.99
CA GLN A 253 -19.78 38.36 -29.84
C GLN A 253 -19.87 39.80 -29.33
N LEU A 254 -20.10 39.97 -28.01
CA LEU A 254 -20.15 41.30 -27.39
C LEU A 254 -18.83 42.06 -27.53
N GLU A 255 -17.70 41.40 -27.37
CA GLU A 255 -16.37 42.00 -27.58
C GLU A 255 -16.20 42.48 -29.03
N ALA A 256 -16.66 41.70 -30.00
CA ALA A 256 -16.64 42.09 -31.42
C ALA A 256 -17.52 43.32 -31.68
N ASP A 257 -18.72 43.37 -31.13
CA ASP A 257 -19.65 44.51 -31.26
C ASP A 257 -19.11 45.77 -30.55
N ILE A 258 -18.51 45.63 -29.37
CA ILE A 258 -17.85 46.73 -28.66
C ILE A 258 -16.70 47.28 -29.50
N ASN A 259 -15.86 46.41 -30.06
CA ASN A 259 -14.75 46.85 -30.92
C ASN A 259 -15.27 47.55 -32.19
N PHE A 260 -16.34 47.05 -32.79
CA PHE A 260 -16.99 47.66 -33.95
C PHE A 260 -17.58 49.05 -33.62
N THR A 261 -18.34 49.15 -32.53
CA THR A 261 -18.93 50.42 -32.09
C THR A 261 -17.85 51.43 -31.69
N HIS A 262 -16.78 51.00 -31.02
CA HIS A 262 -15.63 51.84 -30.70
C HIS A 262 -14.95 52.38 -31.97
N ALA A 263 -14.69 51.51 -32.96
CA ALA A 263 -14.14 51.93 -34.24
C ALA A 263 -15.07 52.93 -34.95
N HIS A 264 -16.38 52.69 -34.95
CA HIS A 264 -17.36 53.58 -35.55
C HIS A 264 -17.41 54.94 -34.84
N LEU A 265 -17.37 54.98 -33.50
CA LEU A 265 -17.34 56.24 -32.74
C LEU A 265 -16.07 57.03 -33.00
N GLU A 266 -14.90 56.39 -33.09
CA GLU A 266 -13.67 57.07 -33.49
C GLU A 266 -13.81 57.70 -34.88
N THR A 267 -14.40 56.99 -35.86
CA THR A 267 -14.62 57.59 -37.19
C THR A 267 -15.57 58.80 -37.15
N LEU A 268 -16.60 58.77 -36.30
CA LEU A 268 -17.52 59.91 -36.12
C LEU A 268 -16.81 61.09 -35.44
N LYS A 269 -15.99 60.83 -34.41
CA LYS A 269 -15.18 61.85 -33.73
C LYS A 269 -14.18 62.52 -34.67
N TYR A 270 -13.53 61.76 -35.55
CA TYR A 270 -12.69 62.34 -36.61
C TYR A 270 -13.49 63.24 -37.56
N ARG A 271 -14.75 62.88 -37.84
CA ARG A 271 -15.64 63.63 -38.72
C ARG A 271 -16.17 64.91 -38.05
N GLU A 272 -16.59 64.85 -36.79
CA GLU A 272 -17.00 66.00 -35.98
C GLU A 272 -15.85 66.99 -35.78
N LYS A 273 -14.64 66.52 -35.42
CA LYS A 273 -13.47 67.39 -35.30
C LYS A 273 -13.17 68.16 -36.59
N LYS A 274 -13.38 67.51 -37.74
CA LYS A 274 -13.23 68.14 -39.06
C LYS A 274 -14.32 69.19 -39.35
N GLU A 275 -15.53 69.02 -38.82
CA GLU A 275 -16.63 69.99 -38.93
C GLU A 275 -16.51 71.15 -37.92
N ASP A 276 -16.04 70.89 -36.70
CA ASP A 276 -15.82 71.89 -35.64
C ASP A 276 -14.66 72.85 -35.94
N GLU A 277 -13.59 72.36 -36.58
CA GLU A 277 -12.53 73.23 -37.10
C GLU A 277 -13.04 74.18 -38.19
N LEU A 278 -14.18 73.88 -38.82
CA LEU A 278 -14.77 74.70 -39.87
C LEU A 278 -15.77 75.76 -39.34
N ASN A 279 -16.26 75.64 -38.09
CA ASN A 279 -17.47 76.37 -37.64
C ASN A 279 -17.37 77.19 -36.33
N ARG A 280 -16.20 77.45 -35.73
CA ARG A 280 -16.14 78.29 -34.50
C ARG A 280 -16.34 79.80 -34.77
N PRO A 281 -17.32 80.48 -34.13
CA PRO A 281 -17.47 81.93 -34.20
C PRO A 281 -16.51 82.67 -33.25
N PHE A 282 -15.84 83.72 -33.78
CA PHE A 282 -14.94 84.62 -33.07
C PHE A 282 -15.66 85.41 -31.96
N THR A 283 -15.47 85.05 -30.70
CA THR A 283 -16.15 85.68 -29.54
C THR A 283 -15.23 86.42 -28.57
N LEU A 284 -13.91 86.48 -28.82
CA LEU A 284 -13.01 87.39 -28.11
C LEU A 284 -12.38 88.40 -29.08
N HIS A 285 -12.40 89.68 -28.72
CA HIS A 285 -11.78 90.77 -29.48
C HIS A 285 -10.24 90.71 -29.40
N SER A 286 -9.65 89.69 -30.03
CA SER A 286 -8.20 89.46 -30.01
C SER A 286 -7.45 90.63 -30.66
N LEU A 287 -7.91 91.10 -31.83
CA LEU A 287 -7.25 92.17 -32.59
C LEU A 287 -7.16 93.51 -31.83
N SER A 288 -8.12 93.81 -30.97
CA SER A 288 -8.14 95.05 -30.20
C SER A 288 -7.13 95.06 -29.04
N ARG A 289 -6.61 93.90 -28.66
CA ARG A 289 -5.65 93.73 -27.55
C ARG A 289 -4.22 93.56 -28.02
N ASP A 290 -4.01 93.44 -29.32
CA ASP A 290 -2.68 93.36 -29.91
C ASP A 290 -1.91 94.67 -29.71
N SER A 291 -0.68 94.52 -29.23
CA SER A 291 0.25 95.60 -28.95
C SER A 291 1.31 95.66 -30.05
N PRO A 292 1.73 96.85 -30.53
CA PRO A 292 1.42 98.19 -30.03
C PRO A 292 0.10 98.77 -30.58
N TYR A 293 -0.34 99.94 -30.05
CA TYR A 293 -1.43 100.69 -30.64
C TYR A 293 -1.12 101.00 -32.13
N PRO A 294 -2.05 100.74 -33.07
CA PRO A 294 -1.80 100.89 -34.50
C PRO A 294 -1.20 102.25 -34.85
N LYS A 295 -0.15 102.25 -35.68
CA LYS A 295 0.60 103.44 -36.13
C LYS A 295 1.34 104.22 -35.02
N THR A 296 1.46 103.66 -33.82
CA THR A 296 2.28 104.22 -32.74
C THR A 296 3.30 103.19 -32.23
N LYS A 297 4.28 103.64 -31.44
CA LYS A 297 5.19 102.75 -30.70
C LYS A 297 4.72 102.47 -29.27
N VAL A 298 3.52 102.93 -28.91
CA VAL A 298 2.98 102.81 -27.55
C VAL A 298 2.41 101.42 -27.35
N GLN A 299 2.92 100.70 -26.36
CA GLN A 299 2.45 99.35 -26.05
C GLN A 299 1.14 99.40 -25.26
N ARG A 300 0.19 98.51 -25.58
CA ARG A 300 -1.06 98.37 -24.83
C ARG A 300 -0.80 97.68 -23.48
N PHE A 301 -1.62 98.01 -22.49
CA PHE A 301 -1.63 97.27 -21.23
C PHE A 301 -2.14 95.83 -21.51
N PRO A 302 -1.40 94.77 -21.15
CA PRO A 302 -1.78 93.40 -21.49
C PRO A 302 -2.98 92.96 -20.66
N VAL A 303 -4.09 92.57 -21.32
CA VAL A 303 -5.32 92.10 -20.67
C VAL A 303 -5.57 90.62 -21.03
N PRO A 304 -5.37 89.67 -20.08
CA PRO A 304 -5.66 88.25 -20.30
C PRO A 304 -7.15 87.99 -20.56
N ASP A 305 -7.46 86.92 -21.31
CA ASP A 305 -8.82 86.55 -21.75
C ASP A 305 -9.84 86.49 -20.60
N LYS A 306 -9.41 86.05 -19.42
CA LYS A 306 -10.25 85.96 -18.21
C LYS A 306 -10.79 87.31 -17.73
N TYR A 307 -10.06 88.39 -17.98
CA TYR A 307 -10.37 89.75 -17.49
C TYR A 307 -10.85 90.69 -18.61
N VAL A 308 -11.17 90.15 -19.80
CA VAL A 308 -11.78 90.92 -20.89
C VAL A 308 -13.23 91.33 -20.57
N PRO A 309 -14.08 90.47 -19.96
CA PRO A 309 -15.44 90.87 -19.59
C PRO A 309 -15.43 91.90 -18.45
N TRP A 310 -16.19 92.99 -18.60
CA TRP A 310 -16.24 94.09 -17.63
C TRP A 310 -16.87 93.69 -16.28
N GLU A 311 -17.60 92.57 -16.24
CA GLU A 311 -18.19 92.03 -15.01
C GLU A 311 -17.12 91.48 -14.04
N VAL A 312 -15.91 91.17 -14.54
CA VAL A 312 -14.83 90.63 -13.72
C VAL A 312 -13.96 91.77 -13.20
N MET A 313 -14.07 92.06 -11.90
CA MET A 313 -13.31 93.13 -11.26
C MET A 313 -11.80 92.83 -11.26
N TRP A 314 -11.00 93.74 -11.81
CA TRP A 314 -9.53 93.63 -11.78
C TRP A 314 -8.90 94.78 -10.98
N LEU A 315 -8.58 94.49 -9.71
CA LEU A 315 -8.08 95.50 -8.75
C LEU A 315 -6.76 96.18 -9.14
N HIS A 316 -5.95 95.56 -10.00
CA HIS A 316 -4.64 96.09 -10.41
C HIS A 316 -4.64 96.64 -11.84
N TYR A 317 -5.81 96.85 -12.43
CA TYR A 317 -5.92 97.42 -13.77
C TYR A 317 -5.63 98.93 -13.75
N ALA A 318 -4.45 99.30 -14.25
CA ALA A 318 -3.99 100.69 -14.30
C ALA A 318 -3.33 101.00 -15.66
N PRO A 319 -4.10 101.07 -16.75
CA PRO A 319 -3.56 101.47 -18.05
C PRO A 319 -3.13 102.93 -18.03
N ALA A 320 -2.05 103.26 -18.73
CA ALA A 320 -1.65 104.65 -18.93
C ALA A 320 -2.70 105.39 -19.79
N ILE A 321 -3.11 106.58 -19.34
CA ILE A 321 -4.10 107.41 -20.03
C ILE A 321 -3.37 108.32 -21.02
N TYR A 322 -3.70 108.18 -22.30
CA TYR A 322 -3.15 109.01 -23.37
C TYR A 322 -4.25 109.96 -23.88
N PRO A 323 -4.09 111.30 -23.74
CA PRO A 323 -5.16 112.26 -23.98
C PRO A 323 -5.40 112.65 -25.46
N GLN A 324 -4.62 112.12 -26.42
CA GLN A 324 -4.85 112.29 -27.88
C GLN A 324 -4.47 111.01 -28.64
N PRO A 325 -5.09 110.74 -29.82
CA PRO A 325 -4.82 109.56 -30.64
C PRO A 325 -3.41 109.52 -31.25
#